data_AF-A0A455UHA0-F1
#
_entry.id   AF-A0A455UHA0-F1
#
_cell.length_a   1.000
_cell.length_b   1.000
_cell.length_c   1.000
_cell.angle_alpha   90.00
_cell.angle_beta   90.00
_cell.angle_gamma   90.00
#
_symmetry.space_group_name_H-M   'P 1'
#
loop_
_entity.id
_entity.type
_entity.pdbx_description
1 polymer ?
#
loop_
_entity_poly.entity_id
_entity_poly.type
_entity_poly.pdbx_seq_one_letter_code
_entity_poly.pdbx_strand_id
1 'polypeptide(L)'
;MPLKNTALRLKAPLTTPIGKGFSSINVQLRRHFDLYANVRPAISFPGTKSRYDDIDMITVRENTEGAYLSDGQEMIDDGNTGISVIKVTRKGSERIVRYAFELAKNNGRKRSPRYTKPISSKPAQGCFWTLRVK
;
A
#
# COMPACT_ATOMS: atom_id res chain seq x y z
N MET A 1 -11.03 23.88 -0.82
CA MET A 1 -11.36 22.46 -0.53
C MET A 1 -11.42 22.30 0.99
N PRO A 2 -12.58 21.94 1.60
CA PRO A 2 -12.81 21.95 3.06
C PRO A 2 -12.01 20.89 3.85
N LEU A 3 -10.99 20.30 3.22
CA LEU A 3 -10.24 19.15 3.70
C LEU A 3 -9.02 19.52 4.57
N LYS A 4 -8.94 20.73 5.14
CA LYS A 4 -7.78 21.12 5.97
C LYS A 4 -8.05 21.18 7.48
N ASN A 5 -9.32 21.18 7.91
CA ASN A 5 -9.66 21.53 9.30
C ASN A 5 -9.98 20.34 10.21
N THR A 6 -9.78 19.10 9.74
CA THR A 6 -10.10 17.88 10.51
C THR A 6 -9.01 16.82 10.36
N ALA A 7 -8.57 16.24 11.47
CA ALA A 7 -7.51 15.24 11.53
C ALA A 7 -7.97 13.83 11.15
N LEU A 8 -9.27 13.52 11.28
CA LEU A 8 -9.86 12.21 10.99
C LEU A 8 -10.94 12.32 9.92
N ARG A 9 -10.99 11.33 9.02
CA ARG A 9 -12.02 11.23 7.97
C ARG A 9 -12.40 9.79 7.67
N LEU A 10 -13.68 9.61 7.34
CA LEU A 10 -14.22 8.40 6.75
C LEU A 10 -14.57 8.68 5.29
N LYS A 11 -14.26 7.74 4.39
CA LYS A 11 -14.60 7.86 2.97
C LYS A 11 -15.19 6.55 2.42
N ALA A 12 -16.16 6.69 1.54
CA ALA A 12 -16.70 5.62 0.71
C ALA A 12 -15.72 5.20 -0.41
N PRO A 13 -15.92 4.05 -1.07
CA PRO A 13 -15.23 3.73 -2.32
C PRO A 13 -15.49 4.81 -3.37
N LEU A 14 -14.43 5.21 -4.09
CA LEU A 14 -14.48 6.21 -5.16
C LEU A 14 -14.11 5.54 -6.48
N THR A 15 -15.00 5.65 -7.46
CA THR A 15 -14.78 5.13 -8.81
C THR A 15 -13.65 5.91 -9.47
N THR A 16 -12.62 5.20 -9.94
CA THR A 16 -11.56 5.77 -10.78
C THR A 16 -11.83 5.31 -12.21
N PRO A 17 -12.06 6.22 -13.19
CA PRO A 17 -12.23 5.83 -14.58
C PRO A 17 -10.95 5.17 -15.12
N ILE A 18 -11.11 4.12 -15.91
CA ILE A 18 -10.00 3.37 -16.51
C ILE A 18 -9.73 3.93 -17.92
N GLY A 19 -8.48 4.23 -18.24
CA GLY A 19 -8.03 4.51 -19.61
C GLY A 19 -8.11 5.96 -20.10
N LYS A 20 -8.96 6.83 -19.54
CA LYS A 20 -8.99 8.28 -19.86
C LYS A 20 -9.34 9.11 -18.63
N GLY A 21 -8.49 10.08 -18.26
CA GLY A 21 -8.74 11.04 -17.17
C GLY A 21 -7.59 11.23 -16.16
N PHE A 22 -7.89 11.91 -15.05
CA PHE A 22 -6.95 12.20 -13.96
C PHE A 22 -6.51 10.92 -13.21
N SER A 23 -5.32 10.97 -12.60
CA SER A 23 -4.84 9.91 -11.71
C SER A 23 -5.83 9.63 -10.57
N SER A 24 -5.85 8.39 -10.05
CA SER A 24 -6.81 7.98 -9.04
C SER A 24 -6.90 8.97 -7.88
N ILE A 25 -8.10 9.50 -7.63
CA ILE A 25 -8.39 10.43 -6.53
C ILE A 25 -7.90 9.86 -5.19
N ASN A 26 -7.98 8.54 -5.03
CA ASN A 26 -7.47 7.86 -3.84
C ASN A 26 -5.96 8.03 -3.67
N VAL A 27 -5.19 7.92 -4.76
CA VAL A 27 -3.74 8.10 -4.76
C VAL A 27 -3.39 9.57 -4.51
N GLN A 28 -4.11 10.50 -5.16
CA GLN A 28 -3.90 11.93 -4.93
C GLN A 28 -4.14 12.32 -3.47
N LEU A 29 -5.23 11.84 -2.85
CA LEU A 29 -5.51 12.10 -1.43
C LEU A 29 -4.40 11.56 -0.51
N ARG A 30 -3.88 10.37 -0.80
CA ARG A 30 -2.80 9.76 -0.01
C ARG A 30 -1.52 10.58 -0.10
N ARG A 31 -1.17 11.06 -1.29
CA ARG A 31 0.00 11.93 -1.50
C ARG A 31 -0.20 13.30 -0.84
N HIS A 32 -1.37 13.90 -1.02
CA HIS A 32 -1.68 15.23 -0.49
C HIS A 32 -1.61 15.31 1.04
N PHE A 33 -2.07 14.26 1.73
CA PHE A 33 -2.05 14.18 3.20
C PHE A 33 -0.89 13.34 3.75
N ASP A 34 0.09 12.95 2.93
CA ASP A 34 1.20 12.03 3.28
C ASP A 34 0.73 10.79 4.08
N LEU A 35 -0.37 10.17 3.65
CA LEU A 35 -0.93 8.95 4.25
C LEU A 35 -0.11 7.71 3.83
N TYR A 36 1.14 7.66 4.27
CA TYR A 36 2.15 6.72 3.81
C TYR A 36 1.93 5.26 4.23
N ALA A 37 1.27 5.03 5.36
CA ALA A 37 0.98 3.68 5.86
C ALA A 37 -0.48 3.31 5.57
N ASN A 38 -0.68 2.28 4.76
CA ASN A 38 -2.00 1.66 4.56
C ASN A 38 -2.07 0.35 5.35
N VAL A 39 -2.80 0.37 6.47
CA VAL A 39 -2.96 -0.78 7.36
C VAL A 39 -4.24 -1.52 7.00
N ARG A 40 -4.14 -2.84 6.77
CA ARG A 40 -5.29 -3.70 6.47
C ARG A 40 -5.24 -4.98 7.34
N PRO A 41 -5.97 -5.01 8.46
CA PRO A 41 -6.18 -6.24 9.21
C PRO A 41 -7.07 -7.19 8.40
N ALA A 42 -6.70 -8.48 8.40
CA ALA A 42 -7.50 -9.58 7.89
C ALA A 42 -7.61 -10.60 9.01
N ILE A 43 -8.82 -10.80 9.51
CA ILE A 43 -9.13 -11.67 10.63
C ILE A 43 -10.27 -12.59 10.21
N SER A 44 -10.17 -13.89 10.51
CA SER A 44 -11.26 -14.84 10.31
C SER A 44 -12.39 -14.56 11.30
N PHE A 45 -13.62 -14.43 10.78
CA PHE A 45 -14.82 -14.25 11.60
C PHE A 45 -15.62 -15.56 11.70
N PRO A 46 -16.14 -15.91 12.90
CA PRO A 46 -17.02 -17.06 13.06
C PRO A 46 -18.20 -17.02 12.08
N GLY A 47 -18.50 -18.17 11.45
CA GLY A 47 -19.61 -18.29 10.50
C GLY A 47 -19.30 -17.84 9.07
N THR A 48 -18.10 -17.35 8.78
CA THR A 48 -17.71 -16.99 7.41
C THR A 48 -17.33 -18.23 6.61
N LYS A 49 -17.97 -18.45 5.45
CA LYS A 49 -17.55 -19.49 4.50
C LYS A 49 -16.27 -19.06 3.78
N SER A 50 -15.12 -19.43 4.33
CA SER A 50 -13.80 -19.18 3.76
C SER A 50 -13.10 -20.50 3.44
N ARG A 51 -12.17 -20.47 2.48
CA ARG A 51 -11.24 -21.60 2.24
C ARG A 51 -10.27 -21.80 3.41
N TYR A 52 -10.01 -20.73 4.15
CA TYR A 52 -9.02 -20.68 5.21
C TYR A 52 -9.64 -20.16 6.50
N ASP A 53 -9.35 -20.86 7.58
CA ASP A 53 -9.74 -20.51 8.95
C ASP A 53 -8.53 -20.05 9.76
N ASP A 54 -8.77 -19.50 10.95
CA ASP A 54 -7.71 -19.06 11.88
C ASP A 54 -6.74 -18.04 11.24
N ILE A 55 -7.27 -17.13 10.41
CA ILE A 55 -6.49 -16.01 9.87
C ILE A 55 -6.45 -14.90 10.91
N ASP A 56 -5.24 -14.50 11.28
CA ASP A 56 -4.97 -13.27 12.00
C ASP A 56 -3.71 -12.62 11.44
N MET A 57 -3.89 -11.62 10.57
CA MET A 57 -2.78 -10.90 9.98
C MET A 57 -3.09 -9.43 9.77
N ILE A 58 -2.05 -8.62 9.75
CA ILE A 58 -2.14 -7.21 9.41
C ILE A 58 -1.15 -6.93 8.28
N THR A 59 -1.64 -6.47 7.14
CA THR A 59 -0.76 -6.01 6.07
C THR A 59 -0.52 -4.51 6.23
N VAL A 60 0.75 -4.11 6.17
CA VAL A 60 1.18 -2.72 6.21
C VAL A 60 1.82 -2.40 4.87
N ARG A 61 1.15 -1.56 4.10
CA ARG A 61 1.54 -1.24 2.73
C ARG A 61 2.00 0.21 2.62
N GLU A 62 3.16 0.42 2.00
CA GLU A 62 3.65 1.72 1.57
C GLU A 62 2.73 2.29 0.48
N ASN A 63 2.33 3.54 0.63
CA ASN A 63 1.14 4.09 -0.03
C ASN A 63 1.38 5.42 -0.75
N THR A 64 2.62 5.92 -0.75
CA THR A 64 3.04 7.19 -1.38
C THR A 64 3.97 7.01 -2.57
N GLU A 65 4.68 5.90 -2.66
CA GLU A 65 5.68 5.61 -3.70
C GLU A 65 5.40 4.25 -4.38
N GLY A 66 6.40 3.70 -5.07
CA GLY A 66 6.31 2.44 -5.81
C GLY A 66 5.69 2.59 -7.20
N ALA A 67 5.07 1.53 -7.68
CA ALA A 67 4.50 1.46 -9.03
C ALA A 67 3.22 2.31 -9.22
N TYR A 68 2.78 3.04 -8.19
CA TYR A 68 1.64 3.96 -8.26
C TYR A 68 1.97 5.31 -8.87
N LEU A 69 3.24 5.57 -9.18
CA LEU A 69 3.64 6.77 -9.91
C LEU A 69 3.17 6.64 -11.35
N SER A 70 2.06 7.32 -11.64
CA SER A 70 1.60 7.59 -13.01
C SER A 70 2.68 8.33 -13.80
N ASP A 71 3.49 9.12 -13.09
CA ASP A 71 4.55 10.02 -13.59
C ASP A 71 5.76 9.28 -14.18
N GLY A 72 5.68 7.95 -14.37
CA GLY A 72 6.78 7.12 -14.86
C GLY A 72 6.38 6.09 -15.90
N GLN A 73 5.13 6.15 -16.40
CA GLN A 73 4.64 5.25 -17.42
C GLN A 73 4.52 5.97 -18.75
N GLU A 74 5.39 5.63 -19.69
CA GLU A 74 5.43 6.24 -21.02
C GLU A 74 5.50 5.14 -22.08
N MET A 75 4.76 5.35 -23.17
CA MET A 75 4.97 4.58 -24.39
C MET A 75 6.08 5.25 -25.18
N ILE A 76 7.06 4.47 -25.62
CA ILE A 76 8.03 4.94 -26.58
C ILE A 76 7.30 5.13 -27.92
N ASP A 77 7.75 6.11 -28.71
CA ASP A 77 7.16 6.50 -30.00
C ASP A 77 7.18 5.37 -31.05
N ASP A 78 7.87 4.25 -30.75
CA ASP A 78 7.86 3.03 -31.56
C ASP A 78 6.52 2.25 -31.51
N GLY A 79 5.60 2.68 -30.63
CA GLY A 79 4.27 2.08 -30.45
C GLY A 79 4.26 0.67 -29.83
N ASN A 80 5.43 0.10 -29.55
CA ASN A 80 5.60 -1.29 -29.14
C ASN A 80 6.29 -1.43 -27.77
N THR A 81 6.92 -0.38 -27.28
CA THR A 81 7.66 -0.41 -26.02
C THR A 81 7.00 0.48 -24.96
N GLY A 82 6.68 -0.11 -23.81
CA GLY A 82 6.23 0.61 -22.62
C GLY A 82 7.31 0.68 -21.55
N ILE A 83 7.56 1.87 -21.03
CA ILE A 83 8.44 2.10 -19.86
C ILE A 83 7.54 2.27 -18.63
N SER A 84 7.95 1.68 -17.51
CA SER A 84 7.30 1.88 -16.20
C SER A 84 8.36 2.09 -15.13
N VAL A 85 8.39 3.28 -14.53
CA VAL A 85 9.34 3.65 -13.49
C VAL A 85 8.73 3.37 -12.12
N ILE A 86 9.46 2.59 -11.33
CA ILE A 86 9.13 2.32 -9.93
C ILE A 86 10.11 3.10 -9.07
N LYS A 87 9.62 4.09 -8.32
CA LYS A 87 10.43 4.84 -7.36
C LYS A 87 10.28 4.25 -5.98
N VAL A 88 11.39 3.95 -5.34
CA VAL A 88 11.45 3.59 -3.91
C VAL A 88 12.55 4.40 -3.27
N THR A 89 12.20 5.22 -2.29
CA THR A 89 13.17 6.02 -1.54
C THR A 89 13.52 5.32 -0.23
N ARG A 90 14.76 5.51 0.21
CA ARG A 90 15.21 5.05 1.52
C ARG A 90 14.31 5.58 2.64
N LYS A 91 13.91 6.85 2.58
CA LYS A 91 13.00 7.48 3.53
C LYS A 91 11.64 6.77 3.57
N GLY A 92 11.06 6.47 2.40
CA GLY A 92 9.79 5.75 2.28
C GLY A 92 9.86 4.33 2.85
N SER A 93 10.94 3.61 2.56
CA SER A 93 11.18 2.26 3.09
C SER A 93 11.41 2.27 4.61
N GLU A 94 12.22 3.18 5.15
CA GLU A 94 12.53 3.22 6.58
C GLU A 94 11.29 3.55 7.41
N ARG A 95 10.48 4.53 6.99
CA ARG A 95 9.28 4.92 7.73
C ARG A 95 8.23 3.81 7.77
N ILE A 96 8.00 3.10 6.65
CA ILE A 96 6.99 2.05 6.62
C ILE A 96 7.42 0.82 7.44
N VAL A 97 8.71 0.48 7.41
CA VAL A 97 9.27 -0.60 8.23
C VAL A 97 9.15 -0.26 9.71
N ARG A 98 9.60 0.92 10.11
CA ARG A 98 9.50 1.38 11.51
C ARG A 98 8.06 1.33 12.01
N TYR A 99 7.13 1.88 11.21
CA TYR A 99 5.71 1.85 11.53
C TYR A 99 5.18 0.41 11.70
N ALA A 100 5.57 -0.52 10.82
CA ALA A 100 5.15 -1.92 10.93
C ALA A 100 5.66 -2.59 12.22
N PHE A 101 6.90 -2.31 12.63
CA PHE A 101 7.46 -2.82 13.90
C PHE A 101 6.77 -2.19 15.12
N GLU A 102 6.55 -0.88 15.11
CA GLU A 102 5.84 -0.18 16.19
C GLU A 102 4.40 -0.70 16.33
N LEU A 103 3.69 -0.88 15.20
CA LEU A 103 2.36 -1.46 15.18
C LEU A 103 2.34 -2.88 15.74
N ALA A 104 3.34 -3.70 15.40
CA ALA A 104 3.46 -5.05 15.94
C ALA A 104 3.67 -5.02 17.47
N LYS A 105 4.58 -4.16 17.96
CA LYS A 105 4.86 -4.00 19.39
C LYS A 105 3.64 -3.53 20.16
N ASN A 106 2.95 -2.50 19.68
CA ASN A 106 1.78 -1.91 20.34
C ASN A 106 0.58 -2.88 20.38
N ASN A 107 0.47 -3.77 19.38
CA ASN A 107 -0.57 -4.79 19.34
C ASN A 107 -0.17 -6.12 20.02
N GLY A 108 0.92 -6.14 20.80
CA GLY A 108 1.36 -7.33 21.53
C GLY A 108 1.73 -8.52 20.64
N ARG A 109 2.09 -8.28 19.37
CA ARG A 109 2.34 -9.34 18.39
C ARG A 109 3.72 -9.96 18.62
N LYS A 110 3.75 -11.29 18.86
CA LYS A 110 4.97 -12.04 19.19
C LYS A 110 5.88 -12.32 18.00
N ARG A 111 5.37 -12.23 16.77
CA ARG A 111 6.11 -12.56 15.55
C ARG A 111 6.58 -11.31 14.82
N SER A 112 7.80 -11.37 14.30
CA SER A 112 8.40 -10.28 13.52
C SER A 112 7.65 -10.05 12.21
N PRO A 113 7.59 -8.79 11.74
CA PRO A 113 7.14 -8.44 10.40
C PRO A 113 7.83 -9.31 9.34
N ARG A 114 7.07 -9.93 8.43
CA ARG A 114 7.65 -10.65 7.30
C ARG A 114 7.48 -9.83 6.03
N TYR A 115 8.57 -9.71 5.30
CA TYR A 115 8.53 -9.21 3.93
C TYR A 115 7.98 -10.29 3.01
N THR A 116 7.09 -9.94 2.07
CA THR A 116 6.70 -10.86 1.00
C THR A 116 6.95 -10.17 -0.34
N LYS A 117 7.84 -10.75 -1.16
CA LYS A 117 8.09 -10.31 -2.54
C LYS A 117 7.03 -10.93 -3.46
N PRO A 118 6.18 -10.13 -4.15
CA PRO A 118 5.44 -10.64 -5.29
C PRO A 118 6.38 -10.67 -6.52
N ILE A 119 6.89 -11.86 -6.84
CA ILE A 119 7.42 -12.34 -8.14
C ILE A 119 8.54 -11.53 -8.88
N SER A 120 9.69 -12.21 -9.01
CA SER A 120 10.87 -12.09 -9.91
C SER A 120 11.59 -10.78 -10.34
N SER A 121 11.09 -9.56 -10.19
CA SER A 121 11.79 -8.38 -10.79
C SER A 121 12.39 -7.39 -9.78
N LYS A 122 13.75 -7.41 -9.65
CA LYS A 122 14.71 -6.36 -9.17
C LYS A 122 14.35 -5.55 -7.87
N PRO A 123 15.32 -4.93 -7.17
CA PRO A 123 15.12 -4.37 -5.81
C PRO A 123 14.07 -3.25 -5.65
N ALA A 124 13.46 -2.77 -6.73
CA ALA A 124 12.55 -1.62 -6.72
C ALA A 124 11.07 -2.00 -6.50
N GLN A 125 10.64 -3.25 -6.69
CA GLN A 125 9.21 -3.57 -6.74
C GLN A 125 8.64 -3.90 -5.36
N GLY A 126 8.24 -2.86 -4.63
CA GLY A 126 7.24 -2.94 -3.57
C GLY A 126 7.71 -3.54 -2.23
N CYS A 127 7.94 -2.66 -1.27
CA CYS A 127 8.06 -3.01 0.14
C CYS A 127 6.67 -3.40 0.73
N PHE A 128 6.14 -4.56 0.36
CA PHE A 128 4.98 -5.16 1.04
C PHE A 128 5.44 -5.85 2.34
N TRP A 129 5.11 -5.24 3.48
CA TRP A 129 5.37 -5.82 4.79
C TRP A 129 4.09 -6.44 5.32
N THR A 130 4.10 -7.77 5.44
CA THR A 130 3.00 -8.55 5.99
C THR A 130 3.36 -8.91 7.42
N LEU A 131 2.62 -8.36 8.39
CA LEU A 131 2.67 -8.83 9.77
C LEU A 131 1.77 -10.06 9.84
N ARG A 132 2.37 -11.25 9.92
CA ARG A 132 1.65 -12.49 10.15
C ARG A 132 1.90 -12.93 11.58
N VAL A 133 0.83 -13.07 12.36
CA VAL A 133 0.96 -13.42 13.77
C VAL A 133 0.07 -14.62 14.07
N LYS A 134 0.64 -15.56 14.81
CA LYS A 134 -0.10 -16.42 15.74
C LYS A 134 0.34 -15.98 17.12
#